data_AF-A0A2P8H673-F1
#
_entry.id   AF-A0A2P8H673-F1
#
_cell.length_a   1.000
_cell.length_b   1.000
_cell.length_c   1.000
_cell.angle_alpha   90.00
_cell.angle_beta   90.00
_cell.angle_gamma   90.00
#
_symmetry.space_group_name_H-M   'P 1'
#
loop_
_entity.id
_entity.type
_entity.pdbx_description
1 polymer ?
#
loop_
_entity_poly.entity_id
_entity_poly.type
_entity_poly.pdbx_seq_one_letter_code
_entity_poly.pdbx_strand_id
1 'polypeptide(L)' 'MDKQRRLILSIARKTCVKELEKSQKKVQKASDKLAGMSVEDTTQRARANQRIKLDTECEERDRWQGRIDEIDMWVGE' A
#
# COMPACT_ATOMS: atom_id res chain seq x y z
N MET A 1 -28.02 -9.82 1.41
CA MET A 1 -27.54 -8.62 0.68
C MET A 1 -28.21 -8.47 -0.69
N ASP A 2 -28.76 -7.30 -1.02
CA ASP A 2 -29.37 -7.03 -2.34
C ASP A 2 -28.34 -6.94 -3.48
N LYS A 3 -28.80 -7.04 -4.74
CA LYS A 3 -27.93 -7.04 -5.94
C LYS A 3 -27.16 -5.73 -6.14
N GLN A 4 -27.75 -4.59 -5.75
CA GLN A 4 -27.14 -3.27 -5.91
C GLN A 4 -25.99 -3.08 -4.92
N ARG A 5 -26.19 -3.47 -3.65
CA ARG A 5 -25.14 -3.47 -2.62
C ARG A 5 -23.97 -4.38 -3.00
N ARG A 6 -24.22 -5.57 -3.56
CA ARG A 6 -23.17 -6.46 -4.09
C ARG A 6 -22.36 -5.82 -5.22
N LEU A 7 -23.03 -5.13 -6.14
CA LEU A 7 -22.37 -4.44 -7.25
C LEU A 7 -21.46 -3.30 -6.74
N ILE A 8 -21.94 -2.50 -5.80
CA ILE A 8 -21.17 -1.41 -5.20
C ILE A 8 -19.91 -1.94 -4.50
N LEU A 9 -20.05 -2.97 -3.66
CA LEU A 9 -18.92 -3.57 -2.97
C LEU A 9 -17.91 -4.20 -3.95
N SER A 10 -18.38 -4.83 -5.03
CA SER A 10 -17.51 -5.37 -6.08
C SER A 10 -16.67 -4.28 -6.77
N ILE A 11 -17.28 -3.13 -7.11
CA ILE A 11 -16.59 -1.99 -7.72
C ILE A 11 -15.57 -1.38 -6.74
N ALA A 12 -15.99 -1.21 -5.48
CA ALA A 12 -15.12 -0.68 -4.42
C ALA A 12 -13.90 -1.59 -4.20
N ARG A 13 -14.12 -2.91 -4.11
CA ARG A 13 -13.06 -3.91 -3.97
C ARG A 13 -12.08 -3.86 -5.13
N LYS A 14 -12.59 -3.85 -6.36
CA LYS A 14 -11.74 -3.77 -7.58
C LYS A 14 -10.87 -2.51 -7.58
N THR A 15 -11.43 -1.39 -7.12
CA THR A 15 -10.69 -0.13 -7.00
C THR A 15 -9.59 -0.23 -5.94
N CYS A 16 -9.91 -0.75 -4.75
CA CYS A 16 -8.95 -0.90 -3.67
C CYS A 16 -7.81 -1.87 -4.04
N VAL A 17 -8.11 -2.98 -4.72
CA VAL A 17 -7.08 -3.92 -5.23
C VAL A 17 -6.12 -3.21 -6.18
N LYS A 18 -6.63 -2.38 -7.10
CA LYS A 18 -5.79 -1.62 -8.04
C LYS A 18 -4.88 -0.63 -7.31
N GLU A 19 -5.38 0.05 -6.27
CA GLU A 19 -4.56 0.95 -5.47
C GLU A 19 -3.54 0.21 -4.60
N LEU A 20 -3.91 -0.96 -4.05
CA LEU A 20 -2.98 -1.83 -3.32
C LEU A 20 -1.80 -2.25 -4.21
N GLU A 21 -2.05 -2.70 -5.44
CA GLU A 21 -0.99 -3.06 -6.39
C GLU A 21 -0.04 -1.88 -6.69
N LYS A 22 -0.58 -0.65 -6.79
CA LYS A 22 0.24 0.54 -6.97
C LYS A 22 1.10 0.82 -5.74
N SER A 23 0.53 0.74 -4.54
CA SER A 23 1.25 0.97 -3.29
C SER A 23 2.33 -0.10 -3.06
N GLN A 24 2.06 -1.37 -3.37
CA GLN A 24 3.07 -2.44 -3.35
C GLN A 24 4.26 -2.12 -4.27
N LYS A 25 4.01 -1.62 -5.49
CA LYS A 25 5.08 -1.18 -6.41
C LYS A 25 5.88 0.00 -5.84
N LYS A 26 5.24 0.92 -5.11
CA LYS A 26 5.95 2.05 -4.47
C LYS A 26 6.81 1.58 -3.31
N VAL A 27 6.29 0.68 -2.46
CA VAL A 27 7.06 0.02 -1.39
C VAL A 27 8.28 -0.67 -1.96
N GLN A 28 8.11 -1.48 -3.01
CA GLN A 28 9.24 -2.17 -3.65
C GLN A 28 10.30 -1.17 -4.13
N LYS A 29 9.90 -0.13 -4.88
CA LYS A 29 10.82 0.91 -5.36
C LYS A 29 11.53 1.65 -4.21
N ALA A 30 10.82 1.95 -3.13
CA ALA A 30 11.40 2.63 -1.98
C ALA A 30 12.39 1.73 -1.21
N SER A 31 12.06 0.44 -1.11
CA SER A 31 12.88 -0.60 -0.49
C SER A 31 14.16 -0.84 -1.30
N ASP A 32 14.04 -1.08 -2.61
CA ASP A 32 15.18 -1.26 -3.52
C ASP A 32 16.12 -0.06 -3.47
N LYS A 33 15.54 1.15 -3.47
CA LYS A 33 16.32 2.38 -3.35
C LYS A 33 17.06 2.43 -2.02
N LEU A 34 16.41 2.11 -0.90
CA LEU A 34 17.05 2.12 0.41
C LEU A 34 18.15 1.07 0.52
N ALA A 35 17.93 -0.13 -0.03
CA ALA A 35 18.91 -1.22 -0.06
C ALA A 35 20.15 -0.86 -0.89
N GLY A 36 19.97 -0.10 -1.97
CA GLY A 36 21.06 0.40 -2.80
C GLY A 36 21.81 1.61 -2.22
N MET A 37 21.40 2.17 -1.08
CA MET A 37 22.12 3.29 -0.46
C MET A 37 23.32 2.80 0.35
N SER A 38 24.52 2.88 -0.25
CA SER A 38 25.79 2.65 0.44
C SER A 38 25.99 3.65 1.58
N VAL A 39 26.58 3.19 2.70
CA VAL A 39 26.92 4.06 3.84
C VAL A 39 27.98 5.09 3.47
N GLU A 40 28.86 4.72 2.54
CA GLU A 40 30.03 5.48 2.08
C GLU A 40 29.63 6.60 1.11
N ASP A 41 28.62 6.35 0.26
CA ASP A 41 28.21 7.27 -0.81
C ASP A 41 27.00 8.15 -0.45
N THR A 42 26.40 7.93 0.73
CA THR A 42 25.20 8.66 1.14
C THR A 42 25.33 9.27 2.53
N THR A 43 24.64 10.39 2.76
CA THR A 43 24.61 11.00 4.08
C THR A 43 23.63 10.25 5.00
N GLN A 44 23.89 10.31 6.32
CA GLN A 44 22.96 9.78 7.32
C GLN A 44 21.54 10.37 7.16
N ARG A 45 21.45 11.68 6.89
CA ARG A 45 20.18 12.37 6.65
C ARG A 45 19.44 11.84 5.43
N ALA A 46 20.16 11.59 4.32
CA ALA A 46 19.54 11.03 3.12
C ALA A 46 18.96 9.63 3.37
N ARG A 47 19.70 8.77 4.08
CA ARG A 47 19.21 7.43 4.46
C ARG A 47 18.01 7.50 5.40
N ALA A 48 18.04 8.41 6.38
CA ALA A 48 16.92 8.63 7.30
C ALA A 48 15.65 9.05 6.55
N ASN A 49 15.75 10.02 5.64
CA ASN A 49 14.63 10.44 4.80
C ASN A 49 14.09 9.29 3.94
N GLN A 50 14.96 8.44 3.41
CA GLN A 50 14.54 7.29 2.61
C GLN A 50 13.85 6.21 3.45
N ARG A 51 14.25 6.02 4.72
CA ARG A 51 13.55 5.15 5.68
C ARG A 51 12.15 5.67 5.98
N ILE A 52 12.02 6.96 6.29
CA ILE A 52 10.71 7.60 6.52
C ILE A 52 9.83 7.43 5.30
N LYS A 53 10.38 7.63 4.10
CA LYS A 53 9.62 7.42 2.86
C LYS A 53 9.15 5.97 2.72
N LEU A 54 10.01 4.98 2.98
CA LEU A 54 9.61 3.57 2.91
C LEU A 54 8.48 3.28 3.92
N ASP A 55 8.59 3.82 5.13
CA ASP A 55 7.59 3.67 6.18
C ASP A 55 6.22 4.21 5.74
N THR A 56 6.16 5.45 5.24
CA THR A 56 4.93 6.04 4.70
C THR A 56 4.31 5.22 3.55
N GLU A 57 5.13 4.66 2.66
CA GLU A 57 4.62 3.82 1.56
C GLU A 57 4.07 2.48 2.09
N CYS A 58 4.66 1.93 3.16
CA CYS A 58 4.14 0.74 3.84
C CYS A 58 2.81 1.03 4.53
N GLU A 59 2.68 2.15 5.25
CA GLU A 59 1.43 2.58 5.88
C GLU A 59 0.30 2.70 4.84
N GLU A 60 0.59 3.30 3.68
CA GLU A 60 -0.39 3.43 2.61
C GLU A 60 -0.79 2.06 2.00
N ARG A 61 0.17 1.14 1.81
CA ARG A 61 -0.13 -0.25 1.40
C ARG A 61 -1.08 -0.91 2.40
N ASP A 62 -0.76 -0.81 3.70
CA ASP A 62 -1.53 -1.45 4.76
C ASP A 62 -2.94 -0.85 4.89
N ARG A 63 -3.07 0.46 4.65
CA ARG A 63 -4.37 1.12 4.56
C ARG A 63 -5.24 0.55 3.44
N TRP A 64 -4.69 0.30 2.25
CA TRP A 64 -5.46 -0.30 1.16
C TRP A 64 -5.82 -1.75 1.43
N GLN A 65 -4.93 -2.51 2.08
CA GLN A 65 -5.24 -3.87 2.51
C GLN A 65 -6.38 -3.86 3.53
N GLY A 66 -6.32 -3.01 4.57
CA GLY A 66 -7.38 -2.89 5.57
C GLY A 66 -8.74 -2.53 4.97
N ARG A 67 -8.78 -1.64 3.97
CA ARG A 67 -10.02 -1.35 3.22
C ARG A 67 -10.57 -2.56 2.46
N ILE A 68 -9.71 -3.40 1.91
CA ILE A 68 -10.13 -4.64 1.24
C ILE A 68 -10.70 -5.61 2.28
N ASP A 69 -10.03 -5.75 3.42
CA ASP A 69 -10.46 -6.62 4.51
C ASP A 69 -11.83 -6.18 5.07
N GLU A 70 -12.03 -4.86 5.25
CA GLU A 70 -13.34 -4.29 5.58
C GLU A 70 -14.39 -4.64 4.53
N ILE A 71 -14.12 -4.44 3.24
CA ILE A 71 -15.08 -4.79 2.19
C ILE A 71 -15.41 -6.29 2.20
N ASP A 72 -14.41 -7.14 2.39
CA ASP A 72 -14.57 -8.60 2.41
C ASP A 72 -15.39 -9.06 3.63
N MET A 73 -15.23 -8.41 4.79
CA MET A 73 -16.12 -8.59 5.94
C MET A 73 -17.57 -8.25 5.60
N TRP A 74 -17.83 -7.09 4.97
CA TRP A 74 -19.17 -6.65 4.63
C TRP A 74 -19.84 -7.53 3.56
N VAL A 75 -19.04 -8.21 2.71
CA VAL A 75 -19.51 -9.20 1.74
C VAL A 75 -19.86 -10.54 2.41
N GLY A 76 -19.16 -10.90 3.48
CA GLY A 76 -19.41 -12.11 4.27
C GLY A 76 -20.66 -12.03 5.16
N GLU A 77 -21.13 -10.82 5.49
CA GLU A 77 -22.41 -10.53 6.18
C GLU A 77 -23.66 -10.61 5.27
#